data_AF-A0A1C2HJ18-F1
#
_entry.id   AF-A0A1C2HJ18-F1
#
_cell.length_a   1.000
_cell.length_b   1.000
_cell.length_c   1.000
_cell.angle_alpha   90.00
_cell.angle_beta   90.00
_cell.angle_gamma   90.00
#
_symmetry.space_group_name_H-M   'P 1'
#
loop_
_entity.id
_entity.type
_entity.pdbx_description
1 polymer ?
#
loop_
_entity_poly.entity_id
_entity_poly.type
_entity_poly.pdbx_seq_one_letter_code
_entity_poly.pdbx_strand_id
1 'polypeptide(L)'
;MAEAKHYLEVSGDFVIIFADGDGQGVHHSELIELMTLSRSLAEVRKRFVGSRTNLIETLEHFGYDFDALLQSQFREGYRDTTLAKLHRVDPKWIARKREALGFPNTPGRSRVEFPADQVRMAYDAAGSFVGAARLMGIDRRTFRELYAHATEQMGPGRDDTLDRPLENERLARARAAARCVGPKVYSSEDELKRFFDEEWGES
;
A
#
# COMPACT_ATOMS: atom_id res chain seq x y z
N MET A 1 -26.06 11.79 33.85
CA MET A 1 -25.37 10.65 33.22
C MET A 1 -24.96 11.11 31.83
N ALA A 2 -23.70 10.92 31.41
CA ALA A 2 -23.27 11.34 30.09
C ALA A 2 -23.82 10.33 29.06
N GLU A 3 -24.87 10.70 28.32
CA GLU A 3 -25.36 9.91 27.20
C GLU A 3 -24.26 9.82 26.13
N ALA A 4 -23.96 8.60 25.71
CA ALA A 4 -22.99 8.36 24.66
C ALA A 4 -23.49 8.99 23.36
N LYS A 5 -22.86 10.09 22.93
CA LYS A 5 -23.32 10.91 21.79
C LYS A 5 -23.45 10.13 20.48
N HIS A 6 -22.58 9.14 20.25
CA HIS A 6 -22.64 8.31 19.03
C HIS A 6 -22.17 6.87 19.29
N TYR A 7 -23.04 5.89 19.06
CA TYR A 7 -22.70 4.46 19.14
C TYR A 7 -23.66 3.61 18.30
N LEU A 8 -23.22 2.41 17.97
CA LEU A 8 -24.00 1.38 17.30
C LEU A 8 -24.42 0.31 18.31
N GLU A 9 -25.67 -0.11 18.23
CA GLU A 9 -26.21 -1.25 18.98
C GLU A 9 -26.77 -2.29 18.01
N VAL A 10 -26.53 -3.56 18.29
CA VAL A 10 -27.08 -4.65 17.49
C VAL A 10 -28.40 -5.12 18.11
N SER A 11 -29.45 -5.15 17.29
CA SER A 11 -30.76 -5.66 17.66
C SER A 11 -31.22 -6.67 16.61
N GLY A 12 -30.92 -7.95 16.85
CA GLY A 12 -31.17 -9.01 15.87
C GLY A 12 -30.43 -8.75 14.56
N ASP A 13 -31.17 -8.66 13.45
CA ASP A 13 -30.63 -8.39 12.12
C ASP A 13 -30.43 -6.90 11.81
N PHE A 14 -30.70 -6.03 12.78
CA PHE A 14 -30.61 -4.59 12.63
C PHE A 14 -29.45 -3.99 13.43
N VAL A 15 -28.88 -2.93 12.87
CA VAL A 15 -27.95 -2.02 13.55
C VAL A 15 -28.72 -0.75 13.88
N ILE A 16 -28.78 -0.40 15.15
CA ILE A 16 -29.33 0.86 15.64
C ILE A 16 -28.18 1.85 15.73
N ILE A 17 -28.28 2.92 14.95
CA ILE A 17 -27.33 4.03 14.93
C ILE A 17 -27.86 5.10 15.87
N PHE A 18 -27.20 5.29 17.02
CA PHE A 18 -27.51 6.39 17.91
C PHE A 18 -26.64 7.59 17.56
N ALA A 19 -27.27 8.73 17.25
CA ALA A 19 -26.58 9.99 17.04
C ALA A 19 -27.38 11.13 17.69
N ASP A 20 -26.73 11.87 18.59
CA ASP A 20 -27.29 13.06 19.24
C ASP A 20 -28.66 12.86 19.92
N GLY A 21 -28.93 11.65 20.40
CA GLY A 21 -30.16 11.29 21.10
C GLY A 21 -31.23 10.63 20.23
N ASP A 22 -31.06 10.63 18.90
CA ASP A 22 -31.95 9.94 17.97
C ASP A 22 -31.35 8.58 17.55
N GLY A 23 -32.21 7.56 17.47
CA GLY A 23 -31.85 6.20 17.07
C GLY A 23 -32.45 5.83 15.73
N GLN A 24 -31.62 5.51 14.73
CA GLN A 24 -32.06 5.01 13.44
C GLN A 24 -31.71 3.53 13.28
N GLY A 25 -32.73 2.68 13.09
CA GLY A 25 -32.54 1.27 12.75
C GLY A 25 -32.26 1.09 11.25
N VAL A 26 -31.20 0.37 10.92
CA VAL A 26 -30.80 0.02 9.55
C VAL A 26 -30.51 -1.47 9.49
N HIS A 27 -30.86 -2.16 8.40
CA HIS A 27 -30.56 -3.58 8.28
C HIS A 27 -29.05 -3.81 8.18
N HIS A 28 -28.52 -4.86 8.81
CA HIS A 28 -27.08 -5.11 8.85
C HIS A 28 -26.45 -5.29 7.46
N SER A 29 -27.21 -5.77 6.47
CA SER A 29 -26.73 -5.90 5.09
C SER A 29 -26.23 -4.57 4.53
N GLU A 30 -26.82 -3.44 4.90
CA GLU A 30 -26.40 -2.12 4.43
C GLU A 30 -25.01 -1.73 4.96
N LEU A 31 -24.69 -2.12 6.21
CA LEU A 31 -23.37 -1.95 6.80
C LEU A 31 -22.34 -2.79 6.03
N ILE A 32 -22.67 -4.06 5.78
CA ILE A 32 -21.79 -5.03 5.10
C ILE A 32 -21.57 -4.65 3.64
N GLU A 33 -22.62 -4.28 2.92
CA GLU A 33 -22.57 -3.81 1.54
C GLU A 33 -21.71 -2.55 1.43
N LEU A 34 -21.94 -1.56 2.31
CA LEU A 34 -21.16 -0.33 2.30
C LEU A 34 -19.68 -0.61 2.58
N MET A 35 -19.38 -1.49 3.54
CA MET A 35 -18.00 -1.89 3.84
C MET A 35 -17.35 -2.65 2.68
N THR A 36 -18.10 -3.54 2.02
CA THR A 36 -17.61 -4.33 0.88
C THR A 36 -17.34 -3.46 -0.35
N LEU A 37 -18.21 -2.49 -0.64
CA LEU A 37 -18.09 -1.59 -1.78
C LEU A 37 -16.99 -0.55 -1.56
N SER A 38 -16.96 0.09 -0.38
CA SER A 38 -16.03 1.19 -0.10
C SER A 38 -14.64 0.70 0.32
N ARG A 39 -14.55 -0.51 0.90
CA ARG A 39 -13.35 -1.04 1.56
C ARG A 39 -12.73 -0.04 2.55
N SER A 40 -13.55 0.82 3.17
CA SER A 40 -13.12 1.96 3.97
C SER A 40 -14.01 2.14 5.20
N LEU A 41 -13.38 2.15 6.38
CA LEU A 41 -14.09 2.50 7.64
C LEU A 41 -14.48 3.98 7.65
N ALA A 42 -13.75 4.84 6.96
CA ALA A 42 -14.04 6.26 6.92
C ALA A 42 -15.35 6.52 6.16
N GLU A 43 -15.56 5.84 5.04
CA GLU A 43 -16.81 5.92 4.28
C GLU A 43 -17.99 5.33 5.06
N VAL A 44 -17.81 4.16 5.68
CA VAL A 44 -18.86 3.55 6.52
C VAL A 44 -19.25 4.48 7.67
N ARG A 45 -18.28 5.13 8.31
CA ARG A 45 -18.52 6.03 9.44
C ARG A 45 -19.28 7.30 9.08
N LYS A 46 -19.34 7.70 7.81
CA LYS A 46 -20.22 8.82 7.38
C LYS A 46 -21.69 8.51 7.61
N ARG A 47 -22.07 7.22 7.55
CA ARG A 47 -23.44 6.76 7.72
C ARG A 47 -23.67 6.09 9.08
N PHE A 48 -22.74 5.25 9.51
CA PHE A 48 -22.80 4.52 10.78
C PHE A 48 -21.91 5.24 11.80
N VAL A 49 -22.46 6.28 12.44
CA VAL A 49 -21.70 7.12 13.36
C VAL A 49 -21.44 6.34 14.65
N GLY A 50 -20.22 5.83 14.79
CA GLY A 50 -19.79 5.10 15.97
C GLY A 50 -18.28 5.23 16.18
N SER A 51 -17.83 4.80 17.37
CA SER A 51 -16.39 4.66 17.61
C SER A 51 -15.81 3.58 16.69
N ARG A 52 -14.52 3.69 16.33
CA ARG A 52 -13.83 2.68 15.50
C ARG A 52 -14.01 1.27 16.07
N THR A 53 -13.80 1.12 17.37
CA THR A 53 -13.90 -0.18 18.05
C THR A 53 -15.30 -0.75 17.93
N ASN A 54 -16.32 0.05 18.25
CA ASN A 54 -17.71 -0.35 18.15
C ASN A 54 -18.12 -0.71 16.71
N LEU A 55 -17.59 0.01 15.70
CA LEU A 55 -17.87 -0.28 14.30
C LEU A 55 -17.21 -1.58 13.82
N ILE A 56 -15.98 -1.85 14.26
CA ILE A 56 -15.28 -3.13 13.99
C ILE A 56 -16.00 -4.29 14.69
N GLU A 57 -16.36 -4.13 15.96
CA GLU A 57 -17.11 -5.16 16.71
C GLU A 57 -18.47 -5.46 16.06
N THR A 58 -19.17 -4.43 15.57
CA THR A 58 -20.43 -4.60 14.85
C THR A 58 -20.22 -5.34 13.53
N LEU A 59 -19.17 -5.02 12.76
CA LEU A 59 -18.82 -5.74 11.54
C LEU A 59 -18.51 -7.22 11.82
N GLU A 60 -17.70 -7.49 12.85
CA GLU A 60 -17.34 -8.84 13.28
C GLU A 60 -18.59 -9.64 13.72
N HIS A 61 -19.52 -8.99 14.42
CA HIS A 61 -20.78 -9.61 14.84
C HIS A 61 -21.60 -10.16 13.66
N PHE A 62 -21.63 -9.42 12.54
CA PHE A 62 -22.30 -9.85 11.30
C PHE A 62 -21.40 -10.65 10.35
N GLY A 63 -20.26 -11.15 10.84
CA GLY A 63 -19.38 -12.05 10.09
C GLY A 63 -18.45 -11.35 9.09
N TYR A 64 -18.29 -10.03 9.16
CA TYR A 64 -17.30 -9.31 8.35
C TYR A 64 -15.96 -9.20 9.10
N ASP A 65 -14.95 -9.87 8.56
CA ASP A 65 -13.60 -9.83 9.10
C ASP A 65 -12.83 -8.61 8.57
N PHE A 66 -12.72 -7.57 9.40
CA PHE A 66 -11.96 -6.38 9.08
C PHE A 66 -10.45 -6.65 8.98
N ASP A 67 -9.92 -7.60 9.73
CA ASP A 67 -8.51 -7.97 9.70
C ASP A 67 -8.17 -8.72 8.41
N ALA A 68 -9.08 -9.53 7.87
CA ALA A 68 -8.96 -10.12 6.53
C ALA A 68 -8.93 -9.05 5.43
N LEU A 69 -9.75 -8.00 5.55
CA LEU A 69 -9.68 -6.85 4.63
C LEU A 69 -8.30 -6.18 4.69
N LEU A 70 -7.82 -5.85 5.89
CA LEU A 70 -6.51 -5.23 6.07
C LEU A 70 -5.39 -6.12 5.51
N GLN A 71 -5.45 -7.43 5.74
CA GLN A 71 -4.50 -8.38 5.19
C GLN A 71 -4.48 -8.34 3.65
N SER A 72 -5.65 -8.27 3.01
CA SER A 72 -5.75 -8.11 1.56
C SER A 72 -5.11 -6.79 1.10
N GLN A 73 -5.43 -5.68 1.76
CA GLN A 73 -4.87 -4.37 1.44
C GLN A 73 -3.35 -4.29 1.66
N PHE A 74 -2.81 -4.99 2.66
CA PHE A 74 -1.36 -5.10 2.84
C PHE A 74 -0.71 -5.89 1.69
N ARG A 75 -1.33 -6.98 1.22
CA ARG A 75 -0.85 -7.76 0.06
C ARG A 75 -0.93 -6.95 -1.24
N GLU A 76 -1.94 -6.10 -1.38
CA GLU A 76 -2.07 -5.15 -2.49
C GLU A 76 -0.98 -4.05 -2.46
N GLY A 77 -0.19 -3.96 -1.39
CA GLY A 77 0.96 -3.05 -1.28
C GLY A 77 0.61 -1.68 -0.72
N TYR A 78 -0.55 -1.51 -0.09
CA TYR A 78 -0.89 -0.25 0.54
C TYR A 78 0.07 0.09 1.68
N ARG A 79 0.48 1.36 1.74
CA ARG A 79 1.30 1.90 2.83
C ARG A 79 0.44 2.19 4.05
N ASP A 80 1.04 2.16 5.23
CA ASP A 80 0.35 2.44 6.50
C ASP A 80 -0.29 3.82 6.52
N THR A 81 0.39 4.82 5.98
CA THR A 81 -0.14 6.18 5.89
C THR A 81 -1.33 6.29 4.94
N THR A 82 -1.36 5.49 3.87
CA THR A 82 -2.49 5.45 2.94
C THR A 82 -3.69 4.76 3.57
N LEU A 83 -3.49 3.62 4.25
CA LEU A 83 -4.57 2.93 4.97
C LEU A 83 -5.07 3.74 6.17
N ALA A 84 -4.18 4.41 6.88
CA ALA A 84 -4.55 5.32 7.95
C ALA A 84 -5.51 6.42 7.46
N LYS A 85 -5.22 7.00 6.29
CA LYS A 85 -6.12 7.96 5.64
C LYS A 85 -7.43 7.30 5.18
N LEU A 86 -7.33 6.15 4.50
CA LEU A 86 -8.49 5.42 3.97
C LEU A 86 -9.49 5.02 5.06
N HIS A 87 -9.00 4.59 6.23
CA HIS A 87 -9.83 4.18 7.35
C HIS A 87 -10.03 5.29 8.39
N ARG A 88 -9.41 6.46 8.19
CA ARG A 88 -9.39 7.60 9.14
C ARG A 88 -8.98 7.17 10.55
N VAL A 89 -7.90 6.40 10.64
CA VAL A 89 -7.30 5.86 11.88
C VAL A 89 -5.85 6.33 12.04
N ASP A 90 -5.28 6.12 13.22
CA ASP A 90 -3.87 6.44 13.49
C ASP A 90 -2.93 5.53 12.66
N PRO A 91 -1.93 6.07 11.94
CA PRO A 91 -0.89 5.28 11.28
C PRO A 91 -0.19 4.26 12.18
N LYS A 92 0.06 4.59 13.46
CA LYS A 92 0.62 3.67 14.45
C LYS A 92 -0.29 2.47 14.71
N TRP A 93 -1.60 2.68 14.64
CA TRP A 93 -2.57 1.59 14.80
C TRP A 93 -2.53 0.64 13.61
N ILE A 94 -2.42 1.17 12.38
CA ILE A 94 -2.22 0.35 11.18
C ILE A 94 -0.89 -0.41 11.24
N ALA A 95 0.20 0.24 11.65
CA ALA A 95 1.50 -0.42 11.79
C ALA A 95 1.46 -1.57 12.80
N ARG A 96 0.78 -1.40 13.95
CA ARG A 96 0.56 -2.48 14.92
C ARG A 96 -0.28 -3.62 14.35
N LYS A 97 -1.34 -3.31 13.59
CA LYS A 97 -2.17 -4.32 12.92
C LYS A 97 -1.37 -5.07 11.85
N ARG A 98 -0.53 -4.38 11.09
CA ARG A 98 0.39 -4.98 10.10
C ARG A 98 1.30 -6.02 10.74
N GLU A 99 1.96 -5.64 11.84
CA GLU A 99 2.83 -6.54 12.60
C GLU A 99 2.08 -7.73 13.19
N ALA A 100 0.91 -7.49 13.80
CA ALA A 100 0.05 -8.55 14.34
C ALA A 100 -0.43 -9.55 13.27
N LEU A 101 -0.61 -9.08 12.03
CA LEU A 101 -0.99 -9.90 10.88
C LEU A 101 0.21 -10.55 10.17
N GLY A 102 1.42 -10.43 10.73
CA GLY A 102 2.64 -11.07 10.23
C GLY A 102 3.28 -10.38 9.03
N PHE A 103 2.89 -9.14 8.72
CA PHE A 103 3.51 -8.37 7.64
C PHE A 103 4.73 -7.59 8.16
N PRO A 104 5.81 -7.50 7.37
CA PRO A 104 6.98 -6.73 7.75
C PRO A 104 6.63 -5.25 7.86
N ASN A 105 7.03 -4.62 8.98
CA ASN A 105 6.77 -3.22 9.30
C ASN A 105 7.72 -2.25 8.56
N THR A 106 8.50 -2.76 7.61
CA THR A 106 9.56 -1.98 6.95
C THR A 106 8.93 -0.97 5.98
N PRO A 107 9.12 0.35 6.18
CA PRO A 107 8.73 1.34 5.21
C PRO A 107 9.77 1.32 4.08
N GLY A 108 9.57 0.45 3.11
CA GLY A 108 10.43 0.38 1.95
C GLY A 108 9.69 -0.29 0.83
N ARG A 109 9.89 0.21 -0.39
CA ARG A 109 9.76 -0.63 -1.59
C ARG A 109 10.26 -2.03 -1.23
N SER A 110 9.60 -3.08 -1.72
CA SER A 110 10.27 -4.36 -1.87
C SER A 110 11.65 -4.04 -2.41
N ARG A 111 12.69 -4.21 -1.58
CA ARG A 111 14.06 -3.96 -2.00
C ARG A 111 14.19 -4.93 -3.15
N VAL A 112 14.25 -4.43 -4.38
CA VAL A 112 14.53 -5.30 -5.50
C VAL A 112 15.94 -5.79 -5.19
N GLU A 113 16.02 -7.01 -4.66
CA GLU A 113 17.27 -7.61 -4.26
C GLU A 113 17.96 -8.00 -5.56
N PHE A 114 18.88 -7.13 -5.98
CA PHE A 114 19.77 -7.45 -7.07
C PHE A 114 20.99 -8.16 -6.49
N PRO A 115 21.27 -9.40 -6.92
CA PRO A 115 22.51 -10.07 -6.58
C PRO A 115 23.72 -9.19 -6.98
N ALA A 116 24.78 -9.22 -6.18
CA ALA A 116 25.98 -8.42 -6.41
C ALA A 116 26.53 -8.63 -7.83
N ASP A 117 26.49 -9.87 -8.34
CA ASP A 117 26.94 -10.22 -9.69
C ASP A 117 26.11 -9.57 -10.77
N GLN A 118 24.79 -9.44 -10.57
CA GLN A 118 23.90 -8.79 -11.52
C GLN A 118 24.15 -7.29 -11.61
N VAL A 119 24.42 -6.64 -10.47
CA VAL A 119 24.77 -5.21 -10.40
C VAL A 119 26.09 -4.95 -11.12
N ARG A 120 27.08 -5.85 -10.96
CA ARG A 120 28.39 -5.75 -11.63
C ARG A 120 28.29 -5.99 -13.13
N MET A 121 27.62 -7.06 -13.55
CA MET A 121 27.37 -7.34 -14.98
C MET A 121 26.66 -6.17 -15.67
N ALA A 122 25.71 -5.51 -15.00
CA ALA A 122 25.05 -4.33 -15.55
C ALA A 122 26.00 -3.13 -15.71
N TYR A 123 26.94 -2.93 -14.77
CA TYR A 123 27.98 -1.92 -14.89
C TYR A 123 28.95 -2.24 -16.03
N ASP A 124 29.45 -3.47 -16.09
CA ASP A 124 30.39 -3.93 -17.12
C ASP A 124 29.78 -3.86 -18.52
N ALA A 125 28.49 -4.21 -18.66
CA ALA A 125 27.77 -4.13 -19.93
C ALA A 125 27.50 -2.70 -20.40
N ALA A 126 27.30 -1.75 -19.48
CA ALA A 126 26.93 -0.37 -19.80
C ALA A 126 28.11 0.61 -19.80
N GLY A 127 29.23 0.28 -19.15
CA GLY A 127 30.39 1.14 -18.97
C GLY A 127 30.11 2.43 -18.18
N SER A 128 28.92 2.57 -17.58
CA SER A 128 28.50 3.78 -16.87
C SER A 128 27.40 3.49 -15.86
N PHE A 129 27.39 4.23 -14.75
CA PHE A 129 26.35 4.13 -13.72
C PHE A 129 24.96 4.49 -14.26
N VAL A 130 24.88 5.42 -15.21
CA VAL A 130 23.60 5.85 -15.82
C VAL A 130 23.06 4.76 -16.74
N GLY A 131 23.92 4.18 -17.59
CA GLY A 131 23.51 3.09 -18.47
C GLY A 131 23.13 1.83 -17.69
N ALA A 132 23.88 1.49 -16.65
CA ALA A 132 23.63 0.32 -15.82
C ALA A 132 22.31 0.45 -15.03
N ALA A 133 22.05 1.63 -14.44
CA ALA A 133 20.78 1.92 -13.78
C ALA A 133 19.59 1.79 -14.74
N ARG A 134 19.74 2.27 -15.99
CA ARG A 134 18.73 2.09 -17.04
C ARG A 134 18.51 0.62 -17.42
N LEU A 135 19.57 -0.17 -17.52
CA LEU A 135 19.46 -1.61 -17.79
C LEU A 135 18.70 -2.35 -16.69
N MET A 136 18.84 -1.92 -15.44
CA MET A 136 18.20 -2.53 -14.28
C MET A 136 16.85 -1.90 -13.91
N GLY A 137 16.41 -0.87 -14.65
CA GLY A 137 15.14 -0.19 -14.40
C GLY A 137 15.07 0.55 -13.06
N ILE A 138 16.22 0.98 -12.53
CA ILE A 138 16.34 1.72 -11.27
C ILE A 138 16.96 3.10 -11.47
N ASP A 139 16.89 3.95 -10.45
CA ASP A 139 17.56 5.24 -10.50
C ASP A 139 19.07 5.11 -10.28
N ARG A 140 19.82 6.09 -10.81
CA ARG A 140 21.28 6.15 -10.74
C ARG A 140 21.79 6.11 -9.29
N ARG A 141 21.09 6.76 -8.35
CA ARG A 141 21.55 6.87 -6.97
C ARG A 141 21.46 5.51 -6.28
N THR A 142 20.32 4.83 -6.41
CA THR A 142 20.14 3.46 -5.93
C THR A 142 21.11 2.49 -6.59
N PHE A 143 21.34 2.57 -7.90
CA PHE A 143 22.35 1.72 -8.55
C PHE A 143 23.76 1.95 -7.97
N ARG A 144 24.15 3.21 -7.73
CA ARG A 144 25.47 3.54 -7.16
C ARG A 144 25.65 2.96 -5.76
N GLU A 145 24.62 3.04 -4.92
CA GLU A 145 24.62 2.45 -3.57
C GLU A 145 24.73 0.92 -3.64
N LEU A 146 23.99 0.27 -4.54
CA LEU A 146 24.08 -1.17 -4.78
C LEU A 146 25.46 -1.59 -5.28
N TYR A 147 26.05 -0.83 -6.21
CA TYR A 147 27.37 -1.13 -6.77
C TYR A 147 28.47 -1.00 -5.72
N ALA A 148 28.42 0.03 -4.86
CA ALA A 148 29.37 0.19 -3.75
C ALA A 148 29.32 -1.01 -2.79
N HIS A 149 28.13 -1.44 -2.39
CA HIS A 149 27.96 -2.63 -1.56
C HIS A 149 28.41 -3.92 -2.26
N ALA A 150 28.19 -4.05 -3.57
CA ALA A 150 28.64 -5.20 -4.35
C ALA A 150 30.18 -5.26 -4.43
N THR A 151 30.87 -4.12 -4.45
CA THR A 151 32.34 -4.07 -4.40
C THR A 151 32.91 -4.30 -3.00
N GLU A 152 32.21 -3.89 -1.94
CA GLU A 152 32.64 -4.09 -0.54
C GLU A 152 32.52 -5.54 -0.07
N GLN A 153 31.56 -6.31 -0.61
CA GLN A 153 31.41 -7.74 -0.30
C GLN A 153 32.57 -8.61 -0.83
N MET A 154 33.49 -8.03 -1.60
CA MET A 154 34.68 -8.70 -2.14
C MET A 154 35.95 -8.12 -1.53
N GLY A 155 36.14 -8.32 -0.21
CA GLY A 155 37.50 -8.42 0.34
C GLY A 155 38.22 -9.62 -0.30
N PRO A 156 39.55 -9.59 -0.47
CA PRO A 156 40.25 -10.43 -1.44
C PRO A 156 40.25 -11.89 -0.99
N GLY A 157 39.51 -12.74 -1.69
CA GLY A 157 39.62 -14.18 -1.52
C GLY A 157 38.36 -14.95 -1.91
N ARG A 158 38.24 -15.25 -3.20
CA ARG A 158 38.08 -16.62 -3.72
C ARG A 158 37.65 -16.59 -5.19
N ASP A 159 38.58 -17.03 -6.05
CA ASP A 159 38.26 -18.03 -7.09
C ASP A 159 37.45 -19.15 -6.43
N ASP A 160 36.29 -19.50 -6.98
CA ASP A 160 36.15 -20.78 -7.67
C ASP A 160 34.73 -21.00 -8.23
N THR A 161 34.71 -21.57 -9.45
CA THR A 161 33.70 -22.50 -9.98
C THR A 161 32.35 -21.99 -10.56
N LEU A 162 32.37 -21.90 -11.89
CA LEU A 162 31.41 -22.28 -12.94
C LEU A 162 30.00 -22.85 -12.61
N ASP A 163 29.09 -22.50 -13.54
CA ASP A 163 27.90 -23.20 -14.05
C ASP A 163 26.53 -23.06 -13.36
N ARG A 164 25.65 -22.24 -13.98
CA ARG A 164 24.27 -22.67 -14.33
C ARG A 164 23.60 -21.80 -15.41
N PRO A 165 23.00 -22.39 -16.47
CA PRO A 165 22.22 -21.69 -17.49
C PRO A 165 20.71 -21.86 -17.24
N LEU A 166 19.99 -20.75 -17.01
CA LEU A 166 18.53 -20.58 -17.12
C LEU A 166 18.27 -19.15 -16.63
N GLU A 167 17.96 -18.14 -17.42
CA GLU A 167 16.62 -17.87 -17.96
C GLU A 167 16.75 -16.71 -18.97
N ASN A 168 16.89 -17.01 -20.26
CA ASN A 168 16.96 -16.00 -21.33
C ASN A 168 15.57 -15.61 -21.90
N GLU A 169 14.48 -16.12 -21.34
CA GLU A 169 13.12 -15.92 -21.91
C GLU A 169 12.53 -14.55 -21.58
N ARG A 170 12.80 -13.98 -20.40
CA ARG A 170 12.28 -12.64 -20.03
C ARG A 170 12.94 -11.51 -20.83
N LEU A 171 14.22 -11.68 -21.19
CA LEU A 171 14.98 -10.72 -21.99
C LEU A 171 14.51 -10.67 -23.45
N ALA A 172 14.07 -11.81 -24.01
CA ALA A 172 13.52 -11.89 -25.36
C ALA A 172 12.15 -11.19 -25.47
N ARG A 173 11.27 -11.32 -24.47
CA ARG A 173 9.96 -10.64 -24.45
C ARG A 173 10.08 -9.12 -24.32
N ALA A 174 11.05 -8.62 -23.54
CA ALA A 174 11.26 -7.18 -23.36
C ALA A 174 11.70 -6.48 -24.67
N ARG A 175 12.44 -7.17 -25.55
CA ARG A 175 12.85 -6.62 -26.86
C ARG A 175 11.70 -6.49 -27.87
N ALA A 176 10.67 -7.33 -27.76
CA ALA A 176 9.51 -7.28 -28.66
C ALA A 176 8.55 -6.12 -28.34
N ALA A 177 8.39 -5.76 -27.06
CA ALA A 177 7.44 -4.73 -26.62
C ALA A 177 7.89 -3.28 -26.93
N ALA A 178 9.19 -3.03 -27.08
CA ALA A 178 9.74 -1.68 -27.24
C ALA A 178 9.61 -1.10 -28.68
N ARG A 179 9.04 -1.84 -29.65
CA ARG A 179 8.84 -1.36 -31.04
C ARG A 179 7.50 -0.69 -31.30
N CYS A 180 6.57 -0.70 -30.35
CA CYS A 180 5.25 -0.10 -30.52
C CYS A 180 4.92 0.75 -29.30
N VAL A 181 5.02 2.08 -29.41
CA VAL A 181 4.13 3.11 -28.84
C VAL A 181 4.83 4.47 -29.00
N GLY A 182 4.19 5.35 -29.78
CA GLY A 182 4.59 6.73 -30.02
C GLY A 182 4.37 7.66 -28.82
N PRO A 183 4.56 8.98 -29.00
CA PRO A 183 4.76 9.91 -27.89
C PRO A 183 3.43 10.29 -27.22
N LYS A 184 3.42 10.34 -25.88
CA LYS A 184 2.28 10.79 -25.07
C LYS A 184 2.66 12.04 -24.27
N VAL A 185 1.76 13.02 -24.35
CA VAL A 185 1.82 14.40 -23.84
C VAL A 185 1.79 14.43 -22.31
N TYR A 186 2.57 15.33 -21.70
CA TYR A 186 2.56 15.63 -20.27
C TYR A 186 1.59 16.79 -19.98
N SER A 187 0.66 16.60 -19.05
CA SER A 187 -0.06 17.72 -18.39
C SER A 187 0.77 18.23 -17.21
N SER A 188 0.88 19.55 -17.07
CA SER A 188 1.78 20.22 -16.11
C SER A 188 1.20 20.30 -14.69
N GLU A 189 2.10 20.38 -13.70
CA GLU A 189 1.84 20.43 -12.25
C GLU A 189 0.89 21.56 -11.80
N ASP A 190 0.66 22.58 -12.61
CA ASP A 190 -0.15 23.75 -12.24
C ASP A 190 -1.66 23.47 -12.15
N GLU A 191 -2.18 22.44 -12.83
CA GLU A 191 -3.60 22.04 -12.71
C GLU A 191 -3.90 21.32 -11.38
N LEU A 192 -2.91 20.66 -10.77
CA LEU A 192 -3.11 19.90 -9.53
C LEU A 192 -3.16 20.79 -8.28
N LYS A 193 -2.62 22.01 -8.35
CA LYS A 193 -2.54 22.90 -7.19
C LYS A 193 -3.86 23.66 -6.93
N ARG A 194 -4.63 23.96 -7.99
CA ARG A 194 -5.93 24.65 -7.85
C ARG A 194 -7.01 23.81 -7.16
N PHE A 195 -6.86 22.49 -7.11
CA PHE A 195 -7.85 21.62 -6.46
C PHE A 195 -7.78 21.63 -4.92
N PHE A 196 -6.68 22.10 -4.31
CA PHE A 196 -6.46 21.99 -2.86
C PHE A 196 -6.86 23.22 -2.04
N ASP A 197 -7.09 24.39 -2.65
CA ASP A 197 -7.28 25.65 -1.92
C ASP A 197 -8.77 26.03 -1.68
N GLU A 198 -9.75 25.31 -2.23
CA GLU A 198 -11.15 25.80 -2.28
C GLU A 198 -12.15 25.23 -1.26
N GLU A 199 -11.81 24.32 -0.34
CA GLU A 199 -12.83 23.72 0.56
C GLU A 199 -12.44 23.57 2.04
N TRP A 200 -11.94 24.66 2.63
CA TRP A 200 -11.80 24.78 4.11
C TRP A 200 -12.41 26.10 4.60
N GLY A 201 -13.74 26.16 4.63
CA GLY A 201 -14.49 27.11 5.45
C GLY A 201 -14.96 26.41 6.73
N GLU A 202 -14.36 26.78 7.85
CA GLU A 202 -14.66 26.28 9.20
C GLU A 202 -16.12 26.57 9.62
N SER A 203 -16.75 25.62 10.32
CA SER A 203 -17.84 25.85 11.28
C SER A 203 -17.86 24.74 12.32
#